data_AF-A0AA42Z0S0-F1
#
_entry.id   AF-A0AA42Z0S0-F1
#
_cell.length_a   1.000
_cell.length_b   1.000
_cell.length_c   1.000
_cell.angle_alpha   90.00
_cell.angle_beta   90.00
_cell.angle_gamma   90.00
#
_symmetry.space_group_name_H-M   'P 1'
#
loop_
_entity.id
_entity.type
_entity.pdbx_description
1 polymer ?
#
loop_
_entity_poly.entity_id
_entity_poly.type
_entity_poly.pdbx_seq_one_letter_code
_entity_poly.pdbx_strand_id
1 'polypeptide(L)'
;MSDDDIPLKSAVELAMERLQASDREAGVDAPRVLTDAEKARIAELRSESRARMAQIEILYRDRRSADDDPVKLAELDEHYEVDRRRIESDVEGKIARIKEGRPEDD
;
A
#
# COMPACT_ATOMS: atom_id res chain seq x y z
N MET A 1 -46.46 -4.17 25.41
CA MET A 1 -45.43 -3.21 24.99
C MET A 1 -45.45 -3.27 23.48
N SER A 2 -45.91 -2.21 22.84
CA SER A 2 -46.19 -2.17 21.40
C SER A 2 -44.88 -2.11 20.62
N ASP A 3 -44.82 -2.78 19.47
CA ASP A 3 -43.66 -2.82 18.55
C ASP A 3 -43.29 -1.45 17.91
N ASP A 4 -43.89 -0.35 18.38
CA ASP A 4 -43.74 1.01 17.83
C ASP A 4 -42.45 1.75 18.28
N ASP A 5 -41.67 1.19 19.20
CA ASP A 5 -40.44 1.83 19.73
C ASP A 5 -39.16 1.43 18.98
N ILE A 6 -39.25 0.70 17.86
CA ILE A 6 -38.08 0.41 17.02
C ILE A 6 -37.92 1.56 16.01
N PRO A 7 -36.85 2.38 16.09
CA PRO A 7 -36.64 3.43 15.11
C PRO A 7 -36.56 2.82 13.70
N LEU A 8 -37.47 3.26 12.83
CA LEU A 8 -37.51 2.83 11.44
C LEU A 8 -36.22 3.28 10.73
N LYS A 9 -35.54 2.32 10.11
CA LYS A 9 -34.35 2.60 9.30
C LYS A 9 -34.69 3.61 8.20
N SER A 10 -33.79 4.57 7.99
CA SER A 10 -33.87 5.54 6.91
C SER A 10 -33.73 4.87 5.54
N ALA A 11 -34.19 5.56 4.49
CA ALA A 11 -34.06 5.10 3.11
C ALA A 11 -32.59 4.84 2.71
N VAL A 12 -31.66 5.61 3.29
CA VAL A 12 -30.22 5.47 3.07
C VAL A 12 -29.69 4.18 3.71
N GLU A 13 -30.08 3.89 4.95
CA GLU A 13 -29.68 2.67 5.64
C GLU A 13 -30.22 1.41 4.94
N LEU A 14 -31.48 1.46 4.48
CA LEU A 14 -32.07 0.36 3.70
C LEU A 14 -31.36 0.14 2.35
N ALA A 15 -30.92 1.21 1.69
CA ALA A 15 -30.15 1.11 0.45
C ALA A 15 -28.76 0.49 0.69
N MET A 16 -28.08 0.88 1.77
CA MET A 16 -26.78 0.33 2.16
C MET A 16 -26.87 -1.14 2.56
N GLU A 17 -27.92 -1.56 3.27
CA GLU A 17 -28.14 -2.96 3.62
C GLU A 17 -28.39 -3.84 2.39
N ARG A 18 -29.16 -3.34 1.41
CA ARG A 18 -29.38 -4.03 0.13
C ARG A 18 -28.10 -4.17 -0.68
N LEU A 19 -27.26 -3.12 -0.68
CA LEU A 19 -25.96 -3.16 -1.33
C LEU A 19 -25.05 -4.22 -0.68
N GLN A 20 -24.93 -4.20 0.66
CA GLN A 20 -24.16 -5.21 1.41
C GLN A 20 -24.71 -6.63 1.28
N ALA A 21 -26.03 -6.80 1.11
CA ALA A 21 -26.64 -8.10 0.83
C ALA A 21 -26.30 -8.57 -0.60
N SER A 22 -26.39 -7.68 -1.59
CA SER A 22 -26.00 -7.96 -2.98
C SER A 22 -24.51 -8.29 -3.11
N ASP A 23 -23.64 -7.59 -2.38
CA ASP A 23 -22.20 -7.87 -2.37
C ASP A 23 -21.92 -9.26 -1.79
N ARG A 24 -22.60 -9.63 -0.68
CA ARG A 24 -22.51 -10.99 -0.11
C ARG A 24 -23.03 -12.08 -1.05
N GLU A 25 -24.16 -11.84 -1.72
CA GLU A 25 -24.72 -12.77 -2.71
C GLU A 25 -23.82 -12.93 -3.94
N ALA A 26 -23.14 -11.84 -4.34
CA ALA A 26 -22.17 -11.85 -5.43
C ALA A 26 -20.80 -12.43 -5.03
N GLY A 27 -20.62 -12.84 -3.77
CA GLY A 27 -19.34 -13.31 -3.25
C GLY A 27 -18.26 -12.22 -3.19
N VAL A 28 -18.67 -10.95 -3.17
CA VAL A 28 -17.79 -9.80 -2.96
C VAL A 28 -17.64 -9.62 -1.45
N ASP A 29 -16.53 -10.11 -0.91
CA ASP A 29 -16.18 -9.87 0.48
C ASP A 29 -16.02 -8.37 0.73
N ALA A 30 -16.61 -7.88 1.83
CA ALA A 30 -16.41 -6.51 2.26
C ALA A 30 -14.89 -6.23 2.41
N PRO A 31 -14.40 -5.03 2.04
CA PRO A 31 -12.98 -4.72 2.17
C PRO A 31 -12.52 -4.96 3.61
N ARG A 32 -11.45 -5.74 3.76
CA ARG A 32 -10.93 -6.08 5.09
C ARG A 32 -10.58 -4.79 5.86
N VAL A 33 -11.14 -4.66 7.05
CA VAL A 33 -10.79 -3.57 7.96
C VAL A 33 -9.40 -3.84 8.54
N LEU A 34 -8.47 -2.90 8.34
CA LEU A 34 -7.12 -2.98 8.90
C LEU A 34 -7.15 -2.66 10.40
N THR A 35 -6.47 -3.47 11.18
CA THR A 35 -6.16 -3.19 12.59
C THR A 35 -5.19 -2.01 12.70
N ASP A 36 -5.11 -1.39 13.88
CA ASP A 36 -4.18 -0.28 14.09
C ASP A 36 -2.72 -0.72 14.03
N ALA A 37 -2.41 -1.96 14.43
CA ALA A 37 -1.09 -2.56 14.26
C ALA A 37 -0.70 -2.69 12.77
N GLU A 38 -1.62 -3.12 11.92
CA GLU A 38 -1.37 -3.24 10.47
C GLU A 38 -1.20 -1.87 9.81
N LYS A 39 -2.00 -0.87 10.22
CA LYS A 39 -1.81 0.51 9.75
C LYS A 39 -0.45 1.07 10.17
N ALA A 40 -0.04 0.84 11.42
CA ALA A 40 1.25 1.25 11.93
C ALA A 40 2.39 0.59 11.14
N ARG A 41 2.29 -0.72 10.87
CA ARG A 41 3.27 -1.45 10.06
C ARG A 41 3.36 -0.91 8.63
N ILE A 42 2.24 -0.62 7.98
CA ILE A 42 2.22 0.02 6.64
C ILE A 42 2.91 1.40 6.69
N ALA A 43 2.71 2.18 7.74
CA ALA A 43 3.35 3.48 7.89
C ALA A 43 4.88 3.34 8.07
N GLU A 44 5.31 2.35 8.84
CA GLU A 44 6.73 2.02 9.04
C GLU A 44 7.41 1.60 7.73
N LEU A 45 6.84 0.64 6.99
CA LEU A 45 7.35 0.20 5.69
C LEU A 45 7.54 1.36 4.71
N ARG A 46 6.57 2.29 4.68
CA ARG A 46 6.66 3.51 3.85
C ARG A 46 7.78 4.43 4.32
N SER A 47 7.98 4.57 5.62
CA SER A 47 9.05 5.38 6.18
C SER A 47 10.43 4.81 5.86
N GLU A 48 10.61 3.50 6.06
CA GLU A 48 11.84 2.78 5.73
C GLU A 48 12.14 2.85 4.23
N SER A 49 11.12 2.66 3.38
CA SER A 49 11.23 2.81 1.93
C SER A 49 11.73 4.19 1.54
N ARG A 50 11.15 5.26 2.10
CA ARG A 50 11.59 6.64 1.83
C ARG A 50 13.03 6.88 2.26
N ALA A 51 13.45 6.34 3.41
CA ALA A 51 14.83 6.45 3.87
C ALA A 51 15.81 5.76 2.91
N ARG A 52 15.48 4.54 2.47
CA ARG A 52 16.28 3.80 1.47
C ARG A 52 16.31 4.53 0.13
N MET A 53 15.18 5.08 -0.32
CA MET A 53 15.08 5.87 -1.54
C MET A 53 15.99 7.11 -1.50
N ALA A 54 15.94 7.87 -0.39
CA ALA A 54 16.78 9.03 -0.20
C ALA A 54 18.27 8.66 -0.19
N GLN A 55 18.63 7.54 0.45
CA GLN A 55 19.99 7.04 0.46
C GLN A 55 20.50 6.75 -0.96
N ILE A 56 19.76 5.97 -1.75
CA ILE A 56 20.18 5.63 -3.11
C ILE A 56 20.24 6.87 -4.01
N GLU A 57 19.32 7.82 -3.82
CA GLU A 57 19.31 9.07 -4.57
C GLU A 57 20.53 9.95 -4.26
N ILE A 58 20.95 10.03 -3.00
CA ILE A 58 22.17 10.73 -2.61
C ILE A 58 23.39 10.09 -3.26
N LEU A 59 23.52 8.76 -3.18
CA LEU A 59 24.64 8.03 -3.76
C LEU A 59 24.68 8.16 -5.29
N TYR A 60 23.52 8.09 -5.94
CA TYR A 60 23.38 8.31 -7.37
C TYR A 60 23.85 9.72 -7.77
N ARG A 61 23.35 10.76 -7.10
CA ARG A 61 23.71 12.16 -7.39
C ARG A 61 25.20 12.41 -7.21
N ASP A 62 25.79 11.89 -6.12
CA ASP A 62 27.22 12.00 -5.85
C ASP A 62 28.04 11.38 -6.99
N ARG A 63 27.76 10.12 -7.35
CA ARG A 63 28.46 9.42 -8.43
C ARG A 63 28.21 10.04 -9.80
N ARG A 64 26.99 10.50 -10.07
CA ARG A 64 26.60 11.14 -11.34
C ARG A 64 27.33 12.45 -11.57
N SER A 65 27.65 13.18 -10.51
CA SER A 65 28.40 14.43 -10.55
C SER A 65 29.92 14.25 -10.70
N ALA A 66 30.42 13.03 -10.47
CA ALA A 66 31.85 12.71 -10.47
C ALA A 66 32.37 12.13 -11.80
N ASP A 67 31.49 11.85 -12.77
CA ASP A 67 31.85 11.26 -14.07
C ASP A 67 31.12 11.97 -15.22
N ASP A 68 31.79 12.07 -16.37
CA ASP A 68 31.30 12.69 -17.61
C ASP A 68 31.27 11.68 -18.78
N ASP A 69 31.73 10.44 -18.58
CA ASP A 69 31.72 9.39 -19.59
C ASP A 69 30.28 8.91 -19.87
N PRO A 70 29.73 9.15 -21.06
CA PRO A 70 28.34 8.84 -21.36
C PRO A 70 28.01 7.34 -21.24
N VAL A 71 28.97 6.44 -21.44
CA VAL A 71 28.74 4.99 -21.28
C VAL A 71 28.54 4.64 -19.82
N LYS A 72 29.44 5.10 -18.94
CA LYS A 72 29.35 4.84 -17.51
C LYS A 72 28.14 5.52 -16.88
N LEU A 73 27.77 6.69 -17.39
CA LEU A 73 26.58 7.40 -16.95
C LEU A 73 25.30 6.64 -17.29
N ALA A 74 25.22 6.05 -18.49
CA ALA A 74 24.08 5.21 -18.87
C ALA A 74 23.98 3.96 -17.99
N GLU A 75 25.09 3.29 -17.69
CA GLU A 75 25.13 2.15 -16.76
C GLU A 75 24.70 2.56 -15.34
N LEU A 76 25.18 3.71 -14.84
CA LEU A 76 24.79 4.25 -13.54
C LEU A 76 23.29 4.54 -13.46
N ASP A 77 22.72 5.16 -14.51
CA ASP A 77 21.30 5.47 -14.61
C ASP A 77 20.46 4.17 -14.62
N GLU A 78 20.88 3.16 -15.38
CA GLU A 78 20.19 1.86 -15.41
C GLU A 78 20.17 1.20 -14.03
N HIS A 79 21.33 1.16 -13.35
CA HIS A 79 21.43 0.60 -12.01
C HIS A 79 20.53 1.34 -11.01
N TYR A 80 20.55 2.67 -11.01
CA TYR A 80 19.70 3.49 -10.16
C TYR A 80 18.21 3.21 -10.39
N GLU A 81 17.79 3.12 -11.65
CA GLU A 81 16.40 2.82 -12.01
C GLU A 81 15.97 1.41 -11.58
N VAL A 82 16.85 0.42 -11.69
CA VAL A 82 16.61 -0.96 -11.22
C VAL A 82 16.46 -0.97 -9.69
N ASP A 83 17.36 -0.33 -8.96
CA ASP A 83 17.33 -0.28 -7.50
C ASP A 83 16.08 0.45 -6.99
N ARG A 84 15.71 1.57 -7.63
CA ARG A 84 14.48 2.29 -7.32
C ARG A 84 13.25 1.40 -7.48
N ARG A 85 13.10 0.77 -8.65
CA ARG A 85 11.96 -0.13 -8.94
C ARG A 85 11.88 -1.29 -7.96
N ARG A 86 13.03 -1.84 -7.56
CA ARG A 86 13.07 -2.92 -6.58
C ARG A 86 12.55 -2.48 -5.21
N ILE A 87 13.02 -1.34 -4.70
CA ILE A 87 12.54 -0.80 -3.41
C ILE A 87 11.03 -0.55 -3.43
N GLU A 88 10.51 0.03 -4.52
CA GLU A 88 9.08 0.27 -4.72
C GLU A 88 8.28 -1.04 -4.73
N SER A 89 8.69 -1.99 -5.57
CA SER A 89 8.01 -3.28 -5.71
C SER A 89 8.03 -4.10 -4.42
N ASP A 90 9.17 -4.12 -3.71
CA ASP A 90 9.29 -4.82 -2.43
C ASP A 90 8.30 -4.28 -1.39
N VAL A 91 8.16 -2.96 -1.32
CA VAL A 91 7.29 -2.29 -0.33
C VAL A 91 5.82 -2.43 -0.71
N GLU A 92 5.49 -2.30 -1.98
CA GLU A 92 4.14 -2.56 -2.49
C GLU A 92 3.72 -4.00 -2.23
N GLY A 93 4.61 -4.96 -2.47
CA GLY A 93 4.37 -6.37 -2.19
C GLY A 93 4.09 -6.64 -0.70
N LYS A 94 4.89 -6.05 0.20
CA LYS A 94 4.66 -6.16 1.65
C LYS A 94 3.35 -5.51 2.09
N ILE A 95 3.05 -4.31 1.60
CA ILE A 95 1.78 -3.61 1.91
C ILE A 95 0.58 -4.39 1.38
N ALA A 96 0.67 -4.96 0.18
CA ALA A 96 -0.39 -5.79 -0.40
C ALA A 96 -0.66 -7.03 0.46
N ARG A 97 0.39 -7.74 0.91
CA ARG A 97 0.26 -8.89 1.82
C ARG A 97 -0.39 -8.50 3.14
N ILE A 98 0.03 -7.39 3.76
CA ILE A 98 -0.62 -6.88 4.97
C ILE A 98 -2.09 -6.63 4.68
N LYS A 99 -2.46 -5.96 3.59
CA LYS A 99 -3.87 -5.72 3.24
C LYS A 99 -4.66 -7.01 3.04
N GLU A 100 -4.04 -8.03 2.46
CA GLU A 100 -4.61 -9.39 2.29
C GLU A 100 -4.68 -10.20 3.59
N GLY A 101 -4.08 -9.72 4.69
CA GLY A 101 -4.01 -10.45 5.96
C GLY A 101 -3.03 -11.62 5.93
N ARG A 102 -2.07 -11.62 4.99
CA ARG A 102 -1.00 -12.61 4.89
C ARG A 102 0.17 -12.20 5.78
N PRO A 103 0.88 -13.16 6.41
CA PRO A 103 2.10 -12.86 7.16
C PRO A 103 3.16 -12.25 6.23
N GLU A 104 3.99 -11.36 6.77
CA GLU A 104 5.24 -10.97 6.11
C GLU A 104 6.18 -12.18 6.13
N ASP A 105 6.80 -12.50 4.99
CA ASP A 105 7.88 -13.50 4.98
C ASP A 105 9.13 -12.84 5.60
N ASP A 106 9.70 -13.48 6.64
CA ASP A 106 10.95 -13.07 7.34
C ASP A 106 12.18 -13.14 6.42
#